data_AF-A0A7C4T2I0-F1
#
_entry.id   AF-A0A7C4T2I0-F1
#
_cell.length_a   1.000
_cell.length_b   1.000
_cell.length_c   1.000
_cell.angle_alpha   90.00
_cell.angle_beta   90.00
_cell.angle_gamma   90.00
#
_symmetry.space_group_name_H-M   'P 1'
#
loop_
_entity.id
_entity.type
_entity.pdbx_description
1 polymer ?
#
loop_
_entity_poly.entity_id
_entity_poly.type
_entity_poly.pdbx_seq_one_letter_code
_entity_poly.pdbx_strand_id
1 'polypeptide(L)'
;MSNPDITNIVYANTVIEFATVANEYCQFVEQATSFEKSQFIDRSLKILALLYLKGSLLPETEKLHDDPNEKFVTEYDWTFVRNGIQVMLGDDDFYYDNYDLEMNELPEPATYSISEHMADIYQDIKDFIELYKLGNETLSNDAIFDCTVSFKHYWGPRLLHALRILHNLAYLKPSDDTTPSKTERNTDDWFITKAQKDFQRKK
;
A
#
# COMPACT_ATOMS: atom_id res chain seq x y z
N MET A 1 -29.85 -6.99 21.11
CA MET A 1 -30.67 -7.11 19.89
C MET A 1 -29.85 -6.46 18.79
N SER A 2 -29.46 -7.22 17.77
CA SER A 2 -28.71 -6.70 16.63
C SER A 2 -29.54 -5.64 15.90
N ASN A 3 -28.92 -4.51 15.58
CA ASN A 3 -29.55 -3.49 14.74
C ASN A 3 -29.47 -3.99 13.29
N PRO A 4 -30.59 -4.25 12.59
CA PRO A 4 -30.57 -4.83 11.26
C PRO A 4 -29.73 -4.03 10.24
N ASP A 5 -29.58 -2.72 10.43
CA ASP A 5 -28.70 -1.90 9.59
C ASP A 5 -27.21 -2.21 9.80
N ILE A 6 -26.79 -2.46 11.05
CA ILE A 6 -25.40 -2.83 11.37
C ILE A 6 -25.08 -4.20 10.79
N THR A 7 -25.97 -5.17 10.99
CA THR A 7 -25.81 -6.53 10.45
C THR A 7 -25.64 -6.50 8.93
N ASN A 8 -26.46 -5.72 8.22
CA ASN A 8 -26.37 -5.60 6.76
C ASN A 8 -25.03 -4.99 6.30
N ILE A 9 -24.52 -3.99 7.02
CA ILE A 9 -23.25 -3.34 6.69
C ILE A 9 -22.07 -4.29 6.94
N VAL A 10 -22.01 -4.90 8.12
CA VAL A 10 -20.91 -5.79 8.53
C VAL A 10 -20.77 -6.97 7.57
N TYR A 11 -21.87 -7.56 7.13
CA TYR A 11 -21.87 -8.69 6.21
C TYR A 11 -22.00 -8.29 4.72
N ALA A 12 -21.84 -7.01 4.39
CA ALA A 12 -21.86 -6.57 3.00
C ALA A 12 -20.72 -7.23 2.21
N ASN A 13 -20.97 -7.56 0.94
CA ASN A 13 -19.96 -8.16 0.07
C ASN A 13 -18.67 -7.34 -0.01
N THR A 14 -18.76 -6.01 0.03
CA THR A 14 -17.60 -5.11 0.03
C THR A 14 -16.69 -5.34 1.23
N VAL A 15 -17.26 -5.54 2.43
CA VAL A 15 -16.52 -5.81 3.66
C VAL A 15 -15.89 -7.20 3.62
N ILE A 16 -16.64 -8.22 3.16
CA ILE A 16 -16.13 -9.60 3.04
C ILE A 16 -14.98 -9.67 2.02
N GLU A 17 -15.13 -9.01 0.88
CA GLU A 17 -14.09 -8.93 -0.14
C GLU A 17 -12.85 -8.20 0.35
N PHE A 18 -13.02 -7.09 1.09
CA PHE A 18 -11.91 -6.40 1.75
C PHE A 18 -11.23 -7.31 2.77
N ALA A 19 -11.97 -7.94 3.67
CA ALA A 19 -11.42 -8.83 4.70
C ALA A 19 -10.64 -10.00 4.08
N THR A 20 -11.08 -10.51 2.93
CA THR A 20 -10.35 -11.54 2.19
C THR A 20 -8.99 -11.02 1.71
N VAL A 21 -8.96 -9.86 1.04
CA VAL A 21 -7.72 -9.26 0.53
C VAL A 21 -6.78 -8.82 1.66
N ALA A 22 -7.34 -8.26 2.73
CA ALA A 22 -6.63 -7.90 3.95
C ALA A 22 -5.95 -9.11 4.60
N ASN A 23 -6.67 -10.22 4.74
CA ASN A 23 -6.09 -11.46 5.28
C ASN A 23 -4.99 -12.03 4.36
N GLU A 24 -5.18 -12.01 3.04
CA GLU A 24 -4.14 -12.40 2.07
C GLU A 24 -2.89 -11.50 2.16
N TYR A 25 -3.08 -10.19 2.37
CA TYR A 25 -1.98 -9.25 2.59
C TYR A 25 -1.19 -9.60 3.86
N CYS A 26 -1.86 -9.82 4.99
CA CYS A 26 -1.22 -10.21 6.25
C CYS A 26 -0.39 -11.49 6.07
N GLN A 27 -0.99 -12.54 5.51
CA GLN A 27 -0.28 -13.81 5.29
C GLN A 27 0.91 -13.66 4.34
N PHE A 28 0.79 -12.80 3.32
CA PHE A 28 1.88 -12.53 2.38
C PHE A 28 3.08 -11.88 3.07
N VAL A 29 2.87 -10.83 3.87
CA VAL A 29 3.97 -10.11 4.53
C VAL A 29 4.57 -10.88 5.71
N GLU A 30 3.76 -11.66 6.43
CA GLU A 30 4.22 -12.61 7.45
C GLU A 30 5.19 -13.67 6.87
N GLN A 31 5.11 -13.93 5.56
CA GLN A 31 5.92 -14.91 4.83
C GLN A 31 6.96 -14.26 3.89
N ALA A 32 7.28 -12.98 4.08
CA ALA A 32 8.13 -12.21 3.15
C ALA A 32 9.45 -12.92 2.78
N THR A 33 10.09 -13.59 3.74
CA THR A 33 11.38 -14.28 3.56
C THR A 33 11.30 -15.59 2.76
N SER A 34 10.09 -16.05 2.41
CA SER A 34 9.88 -17.27 1.61
C SER A 34 9.88 -17.01 0.10
N PHE A 35 9.93 -15.75 -0.32
CA PHE A 35 9.88 -15.34 -1.72
C PHE A 35 11.26 -14.93 -2.23
N GLU A 36 11.47 -15.03 -3.54
CA GLU A 36 12.56 -14.33 -4.22
C GLU A 36 12.24 -12.83 -4.32
N LYS A 37 13.27 -11.96 -4.34
CA LYS A 37 13.09 -10.49 -4.36
C LYS A 37 12.13 -10.03 -5.45
N SER A 38 12.33 -10.51 -6.68
CA SER A 38 11.52 -10.13 -7.85
C SER A 38 10.07 -10.59 -7.72
N GLN A 39 9.84 -11.80 -7.15
CA GLN A 39 8.51 -12.32 -6.89
C GLN A 39 7.81 -11.54 -5.78
N PHE A 40 8.54 -11.18 -4.72
CA PHE A 40 8.03 -10.35 -3.63
C PHE A 40 7.58 -8.98 -4.15
N ILE A 41 8.40 -8.32 -4.98
CA ILE A 41 8.07 -7.00 -5.56
C ILE A 41 6.84 -7.10 -6.47
N ASP A 42 6.80 -8.07 -7.40
CA ASP A 42 5.66 -8.27 -8.30
C ASP A 42 4.35 -8.57 -7.55
N ARG A 43 4.41 -9.42 -6.52
CA ARG A 43 3.25 -9.75 -5.69
C ARG A 43 2.81 -8.56 -4.84
N SER A 44 3.76 -7.82 -4.26
CA SER A 44 3.49 -6.59 -3.48
C SER A 44 2.72 -5.57 -4.31
N LEU A 45 3.12 -5.32 -5.57
CA LEU A 45 2.41 -4.41 -6.47
C LEU A 45 0.93 -4.79 -6.66
N LYS A 46 0.65 -6.08 -6.84
CA LYS A 46 -0.71 -6.57 -7.06
C LYS A 46 -1.56 -6.52 -5.80
N ILE A 47 -1.04 -7.03 -4.68
CA ILE A 47 -1.79 -7.10 -3.44
C ILE A 47 -2.05 -5.72 -2.85
N LEU A 48 -1.09 -4.81 -2.88
CA LEU A 48 -1.27 -3.44 -2.38
C LEU A 48 -2.28 -2.68 -3.25
N ALA A 49 -2.20 -2.78 -4.58
CA ALA A 49 -3.17 -2.13 -5.46
C ALA A 49 -4.60 -2.64 -5.22
N LEU A 50 -4.77 -3.96 -5.05
CA LEU A 50 -6.07 -4.55 -4.74
C LEU A 50 -6.56 -4.17 -3.35
N LEU A 51 -5.67 -4.15 -2.35
CA LEU A 51 -6.00 -3.74 -0.97
C LEU A 51 -6.48 -2.29 -0.92
N TYR A 52 -5.81 -1.39 -1.65
CA TYR A 52 -6.25 0.01 -1.77
C TYR A 52 -7.63 0.12 -2.40
N LEU A 53 -7.84 -0.58 -3.53
CA LEU A 53 -9.15 -0.60 -4.19
C LEU A 53 -10.24 -1.07 -3.23
N LYS A 54 -10.03 -2.18 -2.52
CA LYS A 54 -11.03 -2.70 -1.57
C LYS A 54 -11.22 -1.79 -0.36
N GLY A 55 -10.16 -1.19 0.17
CA GLY A 55 -10.25 -0.20 1.25
C GLY A 55 -11.07 1.01 0.84
N SER A 56 -10.92 1.50 -0.39
CA SER A 56 -11.71 2.63 -0.91
C SER A 56 -13.20 2.33 -1.11
N LEU A 57 -13.58 1.05 -1.10
CA LEU A 57 -14.96 0.58 -1.25
C LEU A 57 -15.60 0.18 0.08
N LEU A 58 -14.89 0.34 1.20
CA LEU A 58 -15.47 0.10 2.52
C LEU A 58 -16.61 1.10 2.79
N PRO A 59 -17.71 0.65 3.41
CA PRO A 59 -18.80 1.53 3.78
C PRO A 59 -18.36 2.48 4.90
N GLU A 60 -18.90 3.69 4.90
CA GLU A 60 -18.76 4.57 6.06
C GLU A 60 -19.67 4.08 7.18
N THR A 61 -19.13 4.00 8.39
CA THR A 61 -19.84 3.62 9.61
C THR A 61 -19.65 4.69 10.69
N GLU A 62 -20.30 4.51 11.82
CA GLU A 62 -20.13 5.36 13.01
C GLU A 62 -19.65 4.49 14.16
N LYS A 63 -18.78 5.04 15.00
CA LYS A 63 -18.27 4.32 16.17
C LYS A 63 -19.39 4.12 17.19
N LEU A 64 -19.57 2.88 17.64
CA LEU A 64 -20.62 2.46 18.57
C LEU A 64 -20.14 2.41 20.02
N HIS A 65 -18.84 2.16 20.24
CA HIS A 65 -18.23 2.23 21.56
C HIS A 65 -17.28 3.43 21.68
N ASP A 66 -17.33 4.10 22.83
CA ASP A 66 -16.40 5.19 23.14
C ASP A 66 -14.96 4.68 23.32
N ASP A 67 -14.81 3.50 23.93
CA ASP A 67 -13.52 2.88 24.18
C ASP A 67 -12.76 2.54 22.87
N PRO A 68 -11.42 2.64 22.85
CA PRO A 68 -10.64 2.20 21.70
C PRO A 68 -10.78 0.69 21.50
N ASN A 69 -10.77 0.26 20.25
CA ASN A 69 -10.73 -1.16 19.93
C ASN A 69 -9.44 -1.81 20.44
N GLU A 70 -9.53 -3.10 20.77
CA GLU A 70 -8.37 -3.91 21.14
C GLU A 70 -7.34 -3.94 20.01
N LYS A 71 -6.06 -3.87 20.38
CA LYS A 71 -4.91 -3.94 19.49
C LYS A 71 -4.26 -5.30 19.63
N PHE A 72 -4.15 -6.02 18.52
CA PHE A 72 -3.66 -7.40 18.49
C PHE A 72 -2.20 -7.47 18.05
N VAL A 73 -1.78 -6.54 17.21
CA VAL A 73 -0.40 -6.47 16.72
C VAL A 73 0.50 -5.89 17.80
N THR A 74 1.48 -6.68 18.22
CA THR A 74 2.51 -6.23 19.16
C THR A 74 3.71 -5.63 18.44
N GLU A 75 4.58 -4.94 19.17
CA GLU A 75 5.87 -4.48 18.64
C GLU A 75 6.71 -5.64 18.09
N TYR A 76 6.61 -6.83 18.70
CA TYR A 76 7.29 -8.03 18.21
C TYR A 76 6.76 -8.45 16.84
N ASP A 77 5.44 -8.49 16.66
CA ASP A 77 4.83 -8.88 15.38
C ASP A 77 5.16 -7.87 14.28
N TRP A 78 5.06 -6.57 14.58
CA TRP A 78 5.45 -5.50 13.66
C TRP A 78 6.93 -5.59 13.28
N THR A 79 7.81 -5.79 14.27
CA THR A 79 9.26 -5.91 14.04
C THR A 79 9.61 -7.15 13.23
N PHE A 80 8.91 -8.27 13.45
CA PHE A 80 9.07 -9.49 12.69
C PHE A 80 8.76 -9.27 11.20
N VAL A 81 7.61 -8.66 10.89
CA VAL A 81 7.21 -8.34 9.52
C VAL A 81 8.21 -7.36 8.87
N ARG A 82 8.51 -6.25 9.55
CA ARG A 82 9.46 -5.25 9.07
C ARG A 82 10.81 -5.87 8.73
N ASN A 83 11.40 -6.60 9.67
CA ASN A 83 12.72 -7.20 9.47
C ASN A 83 12.70 -8.26 8.36
N GLY A 84 11.62 -9.04 8.24
CA GLY A 84 11.47 -10.02 7.15
C GLY A 84 11.50 -9.35 5.77
N ILE A 85 10.74 -8.27 5.60
CA ILE A 85 10.71 -7.50 4.35
C ILE A 85 12.06 -6.79 4.12
N GLN A 86 12.65 -6.19 5.16
CA GLN A 86 13.93 -5.50 5.05
C GLN A 86 15.05 -6.45 4.61
N VAL A 87 15.12 -7.65 5.19
CA VAL A 87 16.09 -8.69 4.79
C VAL A 87 15.87 -9.10 3.33
N MET A 88 14.61 -9.22 2.90
CA MET A 88 14.28 -9.55 1.52
C MET A 88 14.72 -8.43 0.56
N LEU A 89 14.39 -7.17 0.84
CA LEU A 89 14.70 -6.06 -0.05
C LEU A 89 16.18 -5.66 -0.01
N GLY A 90 16.88 -5.83 1.11
CA GLY A 90 18.27 -5.41 1.27
C GLY A 90 18.41 -3.90 1.02
N ASP A 91 19.39 -3.51 0.21
CA ASP A 91 19.63 -2.09 -0.12
C ASP A 91 18.46 -1.41 -0.84
N ASP A 92 17.56 -2.20 -1.47
CA ASP A 92 16.37 -1.67 -2.13
C ASP A 92 15.25 -1.26 -1.16
N ASP A 93 15.39 -1.56 0.14
CA ASP A 93 14.41 -1.18 1.16
C ASP A 93 14.36 0.33 1.39
N PHE A 94 15.52 1.00 1.29
CA PHE A 94 15.68 2.40 1.64
C PHE A 94 15.54 3.30 0.40
N TYR A 95 14.85 4.42 0.58
CA TYR A 95 14.68 5.42 -0.46
C TYR A 95 14.59 6.83 0.11
N TYR A 96 14.85 7.82 -0.74
CA TYR A 96 14.67 9.23 -0.42
C TYR A 96 13.36 9.73 -1.00
N ASP A 97 12.54 10.39 -0.19
CA ASP A 97 11.37 11.09 -0.68
C ASP A 97 11.60 12.60 -0.70
N ASN A 98 11.52 13.19 -1.89
CA ASN A 98 11.60 14.64 -2.08
C ASN A 98 10.20 15.26 -2.24
N TYR A 99 9.13 14.46 -2.20
CA TYR A 99 7.75 14.87 -2.46
C TYR A 99 6.91 15.05 -1.20
N ASP A 100 7.53 15.15 -0.04
CA ASP A 100 6.79 15.50 1.17
C ASP A 100 6.45 17.00 1.12
N LEU A 101 5.15 17.31 0.96
CA LEU A 101 4.63 18.67 0.90
C LEU A 101 4.92 19.46 2.19
N GLU A 102 5.18 18.77 3.31
CA GLU A 102 5.59 19.36 4.58
C GLU A 102 7.11 19.61 4.66
N MET A 103 7.93 18.96 3.83
CA MET A 103 9.40 19.07 3.86
C MET A 103 9.98 20.22 3.02
N ASN A 104 9.16 21.17 2.53
CA ASN A 104 9.68 22.37 1.86
C ASN A 104 10.62 23.24 2.74
N GLU A 105 10.81 22.89 4.02
CA GLU A 105 11.70 23.60 4.95
C GLU A 105 12.83 22.76 5.57
N LEU A 106 13.00 21.48 5.22
CA LEU A 106 14.11 20.66 5.77
C LEU A 106 15.31 20.60 4.80
N PRO A 107 16.56 20.81 5.30
CA PRO A 107 17.75 20.90 4.45
C PRO A 107 18.25 19.55 3.89
N GLU A 108 17.77 18.41 4.42
CA GLU A 108 18.16 17.07 3.97
C GLU A 108 16.93 16.19 3.68
N PRO A 109 16.95 15.39 2.60
CA PRO A 109 15.87 14.47 2.28
C PRO A 109 15.76 13.38 3.36
N ALA A 110 14.53 13.13 3.84
CA ALA A 110 14.29 12.06 4.79
C ALA A 110 14.50 10.70 4.11
N THR A 111 15.14 9.78 4.83
CA THR A 111 15.29 8.39 4.40
C THR A 111 14.10 7.61 4.92
N TYR A 112 13.36 6.99 4.01
CA TYR A 112 12.22 6.14 4.32
C TYR A 112 12.52 4.69 3.95
N SER A 113 11.70 3.78 4.47
CA SER A 113 11.84 2.33 4.27
C SER A 113 10.53 1.74 3.75
N ILE A 114 10.62 0.86 2.74
CA ILE A 114 9.48 0.11 2.21
C ILE A 114 8.95 -0.85 3.28
N SER A 115 9.86 -1.54 3.98
CA SER A 115 9.52 -2.50 5.03
C SER A 115 8.78 -1.85 6.19
N GLU A 116 9.16 -0.64 6.58
CA GLU A 116 8.44 0.14 7.60
C GLU A 116 7.03 0.49 7.16
N HIS A 117 6.85 1.01 5.94
CA HIS A 117 5.50 1.29 5.42
C HIS A 117 4.63 0.06 5.34
N MET A 118 5.16 -1.06 4.85
CA MET A 118 4.41 -2.31 4.77
C MET A 118 4.08 -2.89 6.16
N ALA A 119 4.97 -2.76 7.14
CA ALA A 119 4.71 -3.16 8.53
C ALA A 119 3.65 -2.27 9.20
N ASP A 120 3.67 -0.95 8.94
CA ASP A 120 2.65 -0.02 9.43
C ASP A 120 1.27 -0.33 8.85
N ILE A 121 1.20 -0.63 7.54
CA ILE A 121 -0.04 -1.09 6.91
C ILE A 121 -0.47 -2.42 7.53
N TYR A 122 0.46 -3.36 7.76
CA TYR A 122 0.17 -4.63 8.40
C TYR A 122 -0.47 -4.46 9.77
N GLN A 123 -0.01 -3.49 10.57
CA GLN A 123 -0.58 -3.22 11.88
C GLN A 123 -2.07 -2.90 11.81
N ASP A 124 -2.45 -1.89 11.01
CA ASP A 124 -3.84 -1.46 10.85
C ASP A 124 -4.73 -2.58 10.28
N ILE A 125 -4.22 -3.32 9.29
CA ILE A 125 -4.98 -4.37 8.60
C ILE A 125 -5.14 -5.62 9.47
N LYS A 126 -4.11 -6.01 10.20
CA LYS A 126 -4.14 -7.20 11.06
C LYS A 126 -5.03 -6.96 12.28
N ASP A 127 -4.96 -5.79 12.91
CA ASP A 127 -5.89 -5.42 13.99
C ASP A 127 -7.35 -5.50 13.53
N PHE A 128 -7.67 -4.94 12.35
CA PHE A 128 -9.00 -5.06 11.76
C PHE A 128 -9.42 -6.53 11.58
N ILE A 129 -8.54 -7.36 11.01
CA ILE A 129 -8.84 -8.77 10.74
C ILE A 129 -9.08 -9.55 12.03
N GLU A 130 -8.27 -9.35 13.07
CA GLU A 130 -8.43 -10.07 14.34
C GLU A 130 -9.73 -9.67 15.05
N LEU A 131 -10.09 -8.38 15.06
CA LEU A 131 -11.39 -7.92 15.56
C LEU A 131 -12.57 -8.49 14.77
N TYR A 132 -12.50 -8.43 13.45
CA TYR A 132 -13.57 -8.87 12.56
C TYR A 132 -13.82 -10.39 12.68
N LYS A 133 -12.77 -11.18 12.90
CA LYS A 133 -12.86 -12.64 13.10
C LYS A 133 -13.61 -13.04 14.37
N LEU A 134 -13.74 -12.16 15.37
CA LEU A 134 -14.52 -12.45 16.58
C LEU A 134 -16.01 -12.64 16.30
N GLY A 135 -16.51 -12.15 15.16
CA GLY A 135 -17.90 -12.34 14.72
C GLY A 135 -18.94 -11.57 15.55
N ASN A 136 -18.50 -10.66 16.41
CA ASN A 136 -19.38 -9.74 17.10
C ASN A 136 -19.70 -8.55 16.19
N GLU A 137 -20.98 -8.34 15.87
CA GLU A 137 -21.41 -7.32 14.91
C GLU A 137 -21.03 -5.90 15.33
N THR A 138 -21.11 -5.58 16.63
CA THR A 138 -20.77 -4.25 17.14
C THR A 138 -19.25 -4.01 17.07
N LEU A 139 -18.44 -4.99 17.47
CA LEU A 139 -16.98 -4.90 17.33
C LEU A 139 -16.55 -4.85 15.86
N SER A 140 -17.23 -5.60 14.99
CA SER A 140 -16.95 -5.59 13.55
C SER A 140 -17.26 -4.23 12.93
N ASN A 141 -18.36 -3.58 13.36
CA ASN A 141 -18.70 -2.24 12.91
C ASN A 141 -17.64 -1.19 13.30
N ASP A 142 -17.18 -1.24 14.56
CA ASP A 142 -16.14 -0.33 15.05
C ASP A 142 -14.78 -0.63 14.38
N ALA A 143 -14.47 -1.89 14.09
CA ALA A 143 -13.28 -2.25 13.34
C ALA A 143 -13.33 -1.68 11.91
N ILE A 144 -14.48 -1.76 11.23
CA ILE A 144 -14.69 -1.13 9.91
C ILE A 144 -14.50 0.39 10.01
N PHE A 145 -15.05 1.02 11.05
CA PHE A 145 -14.92 2.45 11.30
C PHE A 145 -13.45 2.85 11.42
N ASP A 146 -12.73 2.27 12.38
CA ASP A 146 -11.33 2.58 12.65
C ASP A 146 -10.45 2.30 11.43
N CYS A 147 -10.67 1.19 10.72
CA CYS A 147 -9.93 0.85 9.51
C CYS A 147 -10.16 1.89 8.40
N THR A 148 -11.38 2.37 8.23
CA THR A 148 -11.74 3.37 7.21
C THR A 148 -11.20 4.76 7.55
N VAL A 149 -11.22 5.16 8.82
CA VAL A 149 -10.58 6.40 9.28
C VAL A 149 -9.07 6.31 9.09
N SER A 150 -8.46 5.20 9.50
CA SER A 150 -7.02 4.97 9.34
C SER A 150 -6.62 4.91 7.86
N PHE A 151 -7.47 4.40 6.97
CA PHE A 151 -7.23 4.39 5.53
C PHE A 151 -7.02 5.80 4.99
N LYS A 152 -7.90 6.73 5.38
CA LYS A 152 -7.90 8.12 4.89
C LYS A 152 -6.66 8.90 5.35
N HIS A 153 -6.11 8.57 6.52
CA HIS A 153 -5.07 9.39 7.17
C HIS A 153 -3.70 8.71 7.32
N TYR A 154 -3.65 7.38 7.35
CA TYR A 154 -2.45 6.62 7.69
C TYR A 154 -2.12 5.54 6.65
N TRP A 155 -2.74 4.36 6.72
CA TRP A 155 -2.30 3.22 5.90
C TRP A 155 -2.56 3.40 4.40
N GLY A 156 -3.56 4.19 3.99
CA GLY A 156 -3.83 4.48 2.57
C GLY A 156 -2.70 5.28 1.89
N PRO A 157 -2.32 6.46 2.42
CA PRO A 157 -1.16 7.20 1.92
C PRO A 157 0.15 6.39 1.94
N ARG A 158 0.44 5.67 3.04
CA ARG A 158 1.62 4.80 3.14
C ARG A 158 1.65 3.72 2.06
N LEU A 159 0.49 3.11 1.78
CA LEU A 159 0.35 2.12 0.72
C LEU A 159 0.68 2.71 -0.65
N LEU A 160 0.15 3.89 -0.97
CA LEU A 160 0.43 4.55 -2.25
C LEU A 160 1.91 4.91 -2.41
N HIS A 161 2.57 5.34 -1.32
CA HIS A 161 4.02 5.56 -1.32
C HIS A 161 4.79 4.26 -1.59
N ALA A 162 4.46 3.18 -0.87
CA ALA A 162 5.08 1.88 -1.10
C ALA A 162 4.89 1.40 -2.55
N LEU A 163 3.67 1.51 -3.10
CA LEU A 163 3.38 1.15 -4.50
C LEU A 163 4.25 1.93 -5.49
N ARG A 164 4.41 3.24 -5.30
CA ARG A 164 5.25 4.09 -6.16
C ARG A 164 6.70 3.58 -6.17
N ILE A 165 7.28 3.32 -5.00
CA ILE A 165 8.67 2.88 -4.88
C ILE A 165 8.84 1.47 -5.46
N LEU A 166 7.94 0.53 -5.13
CA LEU A 166 7.96 -0.82 -5.68
C LEU A 166 7.84 -0.81 -7.21
N HIS A 167 7.04 0.09 -7.79
CA HIS A 167 6.91 0.23 -9.24
C HIS A 167 8.23 0.67 -9.86
N ASN A 168 8.93 1.62 -9.23
CA ASN A 168 10.24 2.07 -9.69
C ASN A 168 11.25 0.92 -9.65
N LEU A 169 11.25 0.11 -8.58
CA LEU A 169 12.12 -1.07 -8.48
C LEU A 169 11.82 -2.11 -9.56
N ALA A 170 10.54 -2.34 -9.88
CA ALA A 170 10.11 -3.35 -10.84
C ALA A 170 10.40 -2.95 -12.31
N TYR A 171 10.31 -1.66 -12.65
CA TYR A 171 10.27 -1.22 -14.05
C TYR A 171 11.27 -0.13 -14.43
N LEU A 172 11.78 0.65 -13.48
CA LEU A 172 12.62 1.82 -13.76
C LEU A 172 14.08 1.65 -13.31
N LYS A 173 14.34 0.77 -12.33
CA LYS A 173 15.72 0.45 -11.95
C LYS A 173 16.40 -0.25 -13.13
N PRO A 174 17.53 0.27 -13.65
CA PRO A 174 18.27 -0.44 -14.68
C PRO A 174 18.67 -1.80 -14.12
N SER A 175 18.27 -2.88 -14.80
CA SER A 175 18.79 -4.20 -14.49
C SER A 175 20.30 -4.16 -14.73
N ASP A 176 21.09 -4.59 -13.75
CA ASP A 176 22.56 -4.71 -13.88
C ASP A 176 22.98 -5.62 -15.05
N ASP A 177 22.02 -6.30 -15.70
CA ASP A 177 22.20 -7.18 -16.85
C ASP A 177 21.85 -6.55 -18.22
N THR A 178 21.57 -5.24 -18.30
CA THR A 178 21.46 -4.58 -19.62
C THR A 178 22.28 -3.31 -19.68
N THR A 179 23.49 -3.42 -20.23
CA THR A 179 24.07 -2.29 -20.96
C THR A 179 23.04 -1.90 -22.04
N PRO A 180 22.41 -0.71 -21.97
CA PRO A 180 21.58 -0.27 -23.06
C PRO A 180 22.56 0.05 -24.18
N SER A 181 22.59 -0.79 -25.22
CA SER A 181 22.89 -0.30 -26.55
C SER A 181 22.06 0.97 -26.72
N LYS A 182 22.70 2.12 -26.94
CA LYS A 182 22.03 3.36 -27.29
C LYS A 182 21.31 3.15 -28.62
N THR A 183 20.14 2.54 -28.60
CA THR A 183 19.17 2.69 -29.69
C THR A 183 18.58 4.07 -29.51
N GLU A 184 19.11 5.02 -30.29
CA GLU A 184 18.48 6.32 -30.50
C GLU A 184 17.00 6.07 -30.81
N ARG A 185 16.11 6.45 -29.90
CA ARG A 185 14.68 6.37 -30.16
C ARG A 185 14.39 7.36 -31.26
N ASN A 186 13.97 6.85 -32.42
CA ASN A 186 13.55 7.70 -33.52
C ASN A 186 12.24 8.42 -33.12
N THR A 187 12.36 9.71 -32.80
CA THR A 187 11.25 10.59 -32.39
C THR A 187 10.66 11.39 -33.54
N ASP A 188 11.06 11.10 -34.80
CA ASP A 188 10.60 11.86 -35.97
C ASP A 188 9.10 11.73 -36.22
N ASP A 189 8.49 10.60 -35.83
CA ASP A 189 7.06 10.33 -36.00
C ASP A 189 6.20 10.75 -34.78
N TRP A 190 6.81 11.30 -33.74
CA TRP A 190 6.03 11.75 -32.58
C TRP A 190 5.17 12.96 -32.95
N PHE A 191 3.89 12.91 -32.57
CA PHE A 191 2.90 13.98 -32.78
C PHE A 191 3.42 15.37 -32.41
N ILE A 192 4.20 15.50 -31.33
CA ILE A 192 4.77 16.78 -30.87
C ILE A 192 5.89 17.26 -31.82
N THR A 193 6.82 16.38 -32.19
CA THR A 193 7.92 16.68 -33.13
C THR A 193 7.37 17.07 -34.50
N LYS A 194 6.32 16.39 -34.96
CA LYS A 194 5.66 16.66 -36.24
C LYS A 194 4.95 18.02 -36.23
N ALA A 195 4.22 18.33 -35.16
CA ALA A 195 3.58 19.63 -34.98
C ALA A 195 4.59 20.79 -34.94
N GLN A 196 5.75 20.60 -34.31
CA GLN A 196 6.84 21.60 -34.30
C GLN A 196 7.44 21.82 -35.69
N LYS A 197 7.72 20.75 -36.45
CA LYS A 197 8.24 20.85 -37.83
C LYS A 197 7.24 21.55 -38.75
N ASP A 198 5.95 21.25 -38.61
CA ASP A 198 4.89 21.89 -39.40
C ASP A 198 4.70 23.38 -39.06
N PHE A 199 4.91 23.76 -37.79
CA PHE A 199 4.89 25.17 -37.38
C PHE A 199 6.08 25.95 -37.96
N GLN A 200 7.27 25.34 -37.98
CA GLN A 200 8.48 25.98 -38.54
C GLN A 200 8.44 26.12 -40.07
N ARG A 201 7.74 25.22 -40.79
CA ARG A 201 7.55 25.31 -42.25
C ARG A 201 6.57 26.40 -42.71
N LYS A 202 5.79 26.97 -41.79
CA LYS A 202 4.79 28.02 -42.08
C LYS A 202 5.29 29.44 -41.83
N LYS A 203 6.56 29.61 -41.48
CA LYS A 203 7.27 30.90 -41.44
C LYS A 203 8.12 31.06 -42.70
#